data_AF-Q4TIL9-F1
#
_entry.id   AF-Q4TIL9-F1
#
_cell.length_a   1.000
_cell.length_b   1.000
_cell.length_c   1.000
_cell.angle_alpha   90.00
_cell.angle_beta   90.00
_cell.angle_gamma   90.00
#
_symmetry.space_group_name_H-M   'P 1'
#
loop_
_entity.id
_entity.type
_entity.pdbx_description
1 polymer ?
#
loop_
_entity_poly.entity_id
_entity_poly.type
_entity_poly.pdbx_seq_one_letter_code
_entity_poly.pdbx_strand_id
1 'polypeptide(L)' 'AVMEKPLEKKAGRNYGPPGSKRLIYFIDDMNMPEVDEYGTVQPHTLLRQHMDYGHWY' A
#
# COMPACT_ATOMS: atom_id res chain seq x y z
N ALA A 1 -7.97 -2.16 7.53
CA ALA A 1 -6.96 -1.66 6.59
C ALA A 1 -7.62 -0.92 5.43
N VAL A 2 -7.36 0.38 5.28
CA VAL A 2 -7.99 1.23 4.25
C VAL A 2 -7.61 0.78 2.83
N MET A 3 -6.36 0.34 2.64
CA MET A 3 -5.87 -0.16 1.35
C MET A 3 -6.39 -1.57 1.01
N GLU A 4 -6.77 -2.39 1.97
CA GLU A 4 -7.24 -3.76 1.68
C GLU A 4 -8.73 -3.82 1.37
N LYS A 5 -9.51 -2.88 1.90
CA LYS A 5 -10.97 -2.82 1.75
C LYS A 5 -11.46 -2.87 0.28
N PRO A 6 -10.85 -2.16 -0.70
CA PRO A 6 -11.30 -2.21 -2.09
C PRO A 6 -10.74 -3.40 -2.89
N LEU A 7 -9.94 -4.29 -2.29
CA LEU A 7 -9.29 -5.39 -3.01
C LEU A 7 -10.12 -6.68 -2.96
N GLU A 8 -10.08 -7.43 -4.06
CA GLU A 8 -10.63 -8.77 -4.18
C GLU A 8 -9.51 -9.79 -4.37
N LYS A 9 -9.72 -11.00 -3.84
CA LYS A 9 -8.80 -12.12 -4.05
C LYS A 9 -8.83 -12.53 -5.52
N LYS A 10 -7.66 -12.61 -6.16
CA LYS A 10 -7.53 -13.05 -7.56
C LYS A 10 -7.07 -14.51 -7.63
N ALA A 11 -5.87 -14.81 -7.14
CA ALA A 11 -5.29 -16.15 -7.12
C ALA A 11 -4.26 -16.28 -6.00
N GLY A 12 -4.20 -17.42 -5.31
CA GLY A 12 -3.24 -17.65 -4.23
C GLY A 12 -3.29 -16.56 -3.15
N ARG A 13 -2.16 -15.86 -2.97
CA ARG A 13 -1.97 -14.72 -2.05
C ARG A 13 -2.13 -13.35 -2.73
N ASN A 14 -2.52 -13.30 -4.01
CA ASN A 14 -2.63 -12.07 -4.78
C ASN A 14 -4.02 -11.45 -4.64
N TYR A 15 -4.03 -10.15 -4.34
CA TYR A 15 -5.22 -9.31 -4.21
C TYR A 15 -5.14 -8.15 -5.20
N GLY A 16 -6.27 -7.75 -5.76
CA GLY A 16 -6.31 -6.70 -6.78
C GLY A 16 -7.69 -6.05 -6.93
N PRO A 17 -7.81 -4.99 -7.74
CA PRO A 17 -9.08 -4.31 -7.97
C PRO A 17 -10.19 -5.24 -8.50
N PRO A 18 -11.46 -4.95 -8.20
CA PRO A 18 -12.58 -5.75 -8.64
C PRO A 18 -12.72 -5.77 -10.16
N GLY A 19 -12.98 -6.96 -10.72
CA GLY A 19 -13.08 -7.18 -12.16
C GLY A 19 -11.83 -6.73 -12.93
N SER A 20 -12.04 -5.89 -13.95
CA SER A 20 -11.00 -5.29 -14.82
C SER A 20 -10.71 -3.81 -14.51
N LYS A 21 -11.19 -3.29 -13.37
CA LYS A 21 -10.99 -1.88 -12.99
C LYS A 21 -9.55 -1.61 -12.60
N ARG A 22 -9.13 -0.34 -12.70
CA ARG A 22 -7.85 0.13 -12.16
C ARG A 22 -8.07 0.76 -10.79
N LEU A 23 -7.27 0.36 -9.80
CA LEU A 23 -7.26 0.98 -8.47
C LEU A 23 -6.29 2.16 -8.45
N ILE A 24 -6.71 3.27 -7.85
CA ILE A 24 -5.89 4.48 -7.68
C ILE A 24 -5.98 4.85 -6.20
N TYR A 25 -4.82 4.93 -5.54
CA TYR A 25 -4.70 5.49 -4.20
C TYR A 25 -4.22 6.93 -4.31
N PHE A 26 -4.80 7.80 -3.49
CA PHE A 26 -4.35 9.16 -3.32
C PHE A 26 -3.71 9.30 -1.93
N ILE A 27 -2.56 9.95 -1.88
CA ILE A 27 -1.88 10.30 -0.64
C ILE A 27 -1.84 11.81 -0.58
N ASP A 28 -2.46 12.37 0.46
CA ASP A 28 -2.64 13.82 0.61
C ASP A 28 -1.38 14.51 1.13
N ASP A 29 -0.73 13.92 2.14
CA ASP A 29 0.51 14.41 2.73
C ASP A 29 1.45 13.26 3.07
N MET A 30 2.65 13.29 2.48
CA MET A 30 3.70 12.31 2.75
C MET A 30 4.47 12.62 4.04
N ASN A 31 4.46 13.87 4.52
CA ASN A 31 5.27 14.32 5.66
C ASN A 31 4.54 14.23 7.01
N MET A 32 3.24 13.94 7.01
CA MET A 32 2.43 13.83 8.23
C MET A 32 2.84 12.72 9.21
N PRO A 33 3.32 11.53 8.77
CA PRO A 33 3.65 10.47 9.71
C PRO A 33 4.86 10.84 10.59
N GLU A 34 4.80 10.44 11.86
CA GLU A 34 5.90 10.66 12.80
C GLU A 34 7.15 9.86 12.40
N VAL A 35 8.30 10.51 12.59
CA VAL A 35 9.61 9.90 12.38
C VAL A 35 10.05 9.26 13.68
N ASP A 36 10.53 8.01 13.62
CA ASP A 36 11.07 7.33 14.80
C ASP A 36 12.46 7.84 15.21
N GLU A 37 12.97 7.36 16.35
CA GLU A 37 14.28 7.73 16.90
C GLU A 37 15.46 7.43 15.95
N TYR A 38 15.25 6.54 14.97
CA TYR A 38 16.26 6.14 13.98
C TYR A 38 16.13 6.91 12.66
N GLY A 39 15.25 7.91 12.59
CA GLY A 39 15.04 8.72 11.39
C GLY A 39 14.22 8.00 10.32
N THR A 40 13.47 6.95 10.67
CA THR A 40 12.68 6.17 9.72
C THR A 40 11.19 6.46 9.85
N VAL A 41 10.46 6.19 8.77
CA VAL A 41 9.02 6.37 8.72
C VAL A 41 8.37 5.10 8.20
N GLN A 42 7.77 4.32 9.10
CA GLN A 42 7.20 3.01 8.81
C GLN A 42 6.19 2.98 7.65
N PRO A 43 5.24 3.92 7.47
CA PRO A 43 4.33 3.87 6.32
C PRO A 43 5.04 4.04 4.98
N HIS A 44 6.19 4.73 4.92
CA HIS A 44 6.95 4.88 3.68
C HIS A 44 7.61 3.57 3.24
N THR A 45 8.00 2.71 4.17
CA THR A 45 8.63 1.42 3.82
C THR A 45 7.62 0.48 3.17
N LEU A 46 6.37 0.48 3.63
CA LEU A 46 5.27 -0.27 3.00
C LEU A 46 4.94 0.25 1.60
N LEU A 47 4.93 1.58 1.41
CA LEU A 47 4.76 2.16 0.08
C LEU A 47 5.89 1.74 -0.87
N ARG A 48 7.14 1.78 -0.39
CA ARG A 48 8.30 1.36 -1.18
C ARG A 48 8.22 -0.11 -1.56
N GLN A 49 7.89 -0.99 -0.62
CA GLN A 49 7.69 -2.43 -0.86
C GLN A 49 6.64 -2.67 -1.95
N HIS A 50 5.51 -1.96 -1.88
CA HIS A 50 4.47 -2.07 -2.90
C HIS A 50 4.95 -1.61 -4.29
N MET A 51 5.70 -0.50 -4.35
CA MET A 51 6.23 0.03 -5.61
C MET A 51 7.25 -0.90 -6.27
N ASP A 52 8.09 -1.57 -5.47
CA ASP A 52 9.14 -2.46 -5.98
C ASP A 52 8.63 -3.83 -6.40
N TYR A 53 7.75 -4.43 -5.59
CA TYR A 53 7.34 -5.81 -5.77
C TYR A 53 5.90 -5.96 -6.30
N GLY A 54 5.11 -4.89 -6.32
CA GLY A 54 3.70 -4.92 -6.70
C GLY A 54 2.79 -5.57 -5.64
N HIS A 55 3.32 -5.90 -4.46
CA HIS A 55 2.61 -6.52 -3.34
C HIS A 55 3.31 -6.21 -2.00
N TRP A 56 2.61 -6.41 -0.89
CA TRP A 56 3.13 -6.28 0.48
C TRP A 56 2.76 -7.53 1.32
N TYR A 57 3.58 -7.84 2.33
CA TYR A 57 3.40 -8.96 3.27
C TYR A 57 4.02 -8.62 4.63
#